data_AF-A0A936LV57-F1
#
_entry.id   AF-A0A936LV57-F1
#
_cell.length_a   1.000
_cell.length_b   1.000
_cell.length_c   1.000
_cell.angle_alpha   90.00
_cell.angle_beta   90.00
_cell.angle_gamma   90.00
#
_symmetry.space_group_name_H-M   'P 1'
#
loop_
_entity.id
_entity.type
_entity.pdbx_description
1 polymer ?
#
loop_
_entity_poly.entity_id
_entity_poly.type
_entity_poly.pdbx_seq_one_letter_code
_entity_poly.pdbx_strand_id
1 'polypeptide(L)'
;MRIDRSSARVAVLAALAVAALGGASASATFDLSWYTIDGGGAMFSTGGSYSLGGTIGQHDAGVMSGGSYTLVGGFWALPTSPALCPGDMNCDGVVNFDDIDLFVEALQGQPSWPYPNCPWLNGDVNGDNTVNFDDIDPFVAAIGTSCP
;
A
#
# COMPACT_ATOMS: atom_id res chain seq x y z
N MET A 1 -29.90 -50.22 62.90
CA MET A 1 -29.16 -48.95 62.89
C MET A 1 -30.18 -47.81 62.79
N ARG A 2 -30.54 -47.20 63.92
CA ARG A 2 -31.53 -46.10 63.96
C ARG A 2 -30.76 -44.80 63.71
N ILE A 3 -30.96 -44.18 62.55
CA ILE A 3 -30.40 -42.85 62.27
C ILE A 3 -31.17 -41.86 63.15
N ASP A 4 -30.49 -41.22 64.10
CA ASP A 4 -31.10 -40.19 64.92
C ASP A 4 -31.38 -38.93 64.07
N ARG A 5 -32.42 -38.18 64.44
CA ARG A 5 -32.89 -37.01 63.66
C ARG A 5 -31.85 -35.88 63.60
N SER A 6 -30.88 -35.83 64.51
CA SER A 6 -29.76 -34.89 64.50
C SER A 6 -28.69 -35.30 63.48
N SER A 7 -28.36 -36.59 63.39
CA SER A 7 -27.42 -37.15 62.39
C SER A 7 -27.93 -36.96 60.96
N ALA A 8 -29.24 -37.09 60.74
CA ALA A 8 -29.85 -36.81 59.44
C ALA A 8 -29.73 -35.33 59.04
N ARG A 9 -29.84 -34.39 60.00
CA ARG A 9 -29.70 -32.94 59.74
C ARG A 9 -28.27 -32.56 59.41
N VAL A 10 -27.29 -33.12 60.13
CA VAL A 10 -25.87 -32.89 59.88
C VAL A 10 -25.47 -33.43 58.50
N ALA A 11 -25.95 -34.61 58.12
CA ALA A 11 -25.70 -35.18 56.80
C ALA A 11 -26.30 -34.32 55.66
N VAL A 12 -27.52 -33.78 55.85
CA VAL A 12 -28.15 -32.89 54.87
C VAL A 12 -27.40 -31.56 54.75
N LEU A 13 -26.97 -30.97 55.87
CA LEU A 13 -26.19 -29.73 55.86
C LEU A 13 -24.81 -29.93 55.23
N ALA A 14 -24.14 -31.05 55.49
CA ALA A 14 -22.87 -31.39 54.85
C ALA A 14 -23.03 -31.60 53.34
N ALA A 15 -24.10 -32.27 52.90
CA ALA A 15 -24.39 -32.46 51.47
C ALA A 15 -24.68 -31.13 50.75
N LEU A 16 -25.43 -30.22 51.41
CA LEU A 16 -25.69 -28.86 50.90
C LEU A 16 -24.41 -28.03 50.80
N ALA A 17 -23.51 -28.15 51.79
CA ALA A 17 -22.22 -27.44 51.77
C ALA A 17 -21.30 -27.94 50.65
N VAL A 18 -21.26 -29.26 50.38
CA VAL A 18 -20.49 -29.84 49.28
C VAL A 18 -21.04 -29.42 47.91
N ALA A 19 -22.38 -29.36 47.76
CA ALA A 19 -22.99 -28.87 46.53
C ALA A 19 -22.69 -27.39 46.24
N ALA A 20 -22.50 -26.57 47.29
CA ALA A 20 -22.15 -25.16 47.16
C ALA A 20 -20.68 -24.89 46.80
N LEU A 21 -19.79 -25.89 46.92
CA LEU A 21 -18.37 -25.79 46.57
C LEU A 21 -18.07 -26.13 45.11
N GLY A 22 -19.08 -26.56 44.33
CA GLY A 22 -19.00 -26.71 42.88
C GLY A 22 -18.98 -25.36 42.18
N GLY A 23 -17.86 -24.64 42.29
CA GLY A 23 -17.65 -23.37 41.58
C GLY A 23 -17.89 -23.56 40.08
N ALA A 24 -18.80 -22.75 39.52
CA ALA A 24 -18.97 -22.68 38.09
C ALA A 24 -17.64 -22.20 37.48
N SER A 25 -16.90 -23.12 36.87
CA SER A 25 -15.77 -22.76 36.01
C SER A 25 -16.35 -22.00 34.82
N ALA A 26 -16.37 -20.67 34.88
CA ALA A 26 -16.70 -19.87 33.72
C ALA A 26 -15.53 -20.02 32.73
N SER A 27 -15.67 -20.94 31.76
CA SER A 27 -14.79 -20.93 30.60
C SER A 27 -15.19 -19.71 29.77
N ALA A 28 -14.42 -18.63 29.88
CA ALA A 28 -14.53 -17.55 28.92
C ALA A 28 -14.14 -18.14 27.55
N THR A 29 -15.12 -18.37 26.69
CA THR A 29 -14.85 -18.70 25.29
C THR A 29 -14.16 -17.49 24.69
N PHE A 30 -12.86 -17.62 24.36
CA PHE A 30 -12.18 -16.57 23.62
C PHE A 30 -12.84 -16.48 22.24
N ASP A 31 -13.43 -15.33 21.95
CA ASP A 31 -13.80 -15.00 20.57
C ASP A 31 -12.50 -14.66 19.82
N LEU A 32 -11.90 -15.68 19.22
CA LEU A 32 -10.72 -15.56 18.36
C LEU A 32 -11.13 -15.28 16.91
N SER A 33 -12.15 -14.44 16.74
CA SER A 33 -12.52 -13.93 15.43
C SER A 33 -11.36 -13.10 14.88
N TRP A 34 -10.68 -13.63 13.88
CA TRP A 34 -9.63 -12.93 13.16
C TRP A 34 -10.15 -12.59 11.76
N TYR A 35 -9.74 -11.42 11.27
CA TYR A 35 -10.03 -10.96 9.93
C TYR A 35 -8.72 -10.42 9.35
N THR A 36 -8.41 -10.79 8.10
CA THR A 36 -7.47 -10.01 7.29
C THR A 36 -8.28 -8.98 6.54
N ILE A 37 -7.84 -7.72 6.61
CA ILE A 37 -8.29 -6.69 5.69
C ILE A 37 -7.27 -6.67 4.56
N ASP A 38 -7.56 -7.40 3.48
CA ASP A 38 -6.80 -7.27 2.25
C ASP A 38 -7.06 -5.86 1.70
N GLY A 39 -6.00 -5.04 1.65
CA GLY A 39 -6.11 -3.66 1.19
C GLY A 39 -6.66 -3.55 -0.24
N GLY A 40 -7.31 -2.43 -0.55
CA GLY A 40 -7.94 -2.17 -1.85
C GLY A 40 -8.69 -0.84 -1.89
N GLY A 41 -9.25 -0.49 -3.06
CA GLY A 41 -9.97 0.76 -3.29
C GLY A 41 -10.56 0.86 -4.69
N ALA A 42 -11.43 1.85 -4.92
CA ALA A 42 -11.98 2.16 -6.24
C ALA A 42 -11.95 3.68 -6.46
N MET A 43 -11.56 4.10 -7.67
CA MET A 43 -11.51 5.53 -8.03
C MET A 43 -12.93 6.09 -8.28
N PHE A 44 -13.84 5.23 -8.75
CA PHE A 44 -15.25 5.55 -8.95
C PHE A 44 -16.12 4.34 -8.59
N SER A 45 -16.85 4.43 -7.48
CA SER A 45 -18.01 3.57 -7.23
C SER A 45 -19.27 4.42 -7.31
N THR A 46 -20.10 4.16 -8.30
CA THR A 46 -21.34 4.91 -8.53
C THR A 46 -22.56 4.09 -8.14
N GLY A 47 -23.46 4.70 -7.38
CA GLY A 47 -24.75 4.13 -7.00
C GLY A 47 -25.84 5.20 -7.01
N GLY A 48 -26.69 5.19 -8.04
CA GLY A 48 -27.67 6.25 -8.25
C GLY A 48 -26.99 7.61 -8.48
N SER A 49 -27.37 8.62 -7.69
CA SER A 49 -26.81 9.98 -7.78
C SER A 49 -25.51 10.17 -6.99
N TYR A 50 -24.97 9.13 -6.35
CA TYR A 50 -23.80 9.24 -5.49
C TYR A 50 -22.57 8.60 -6.12
N SER A 51 -21.43 9.24 -5.92
CA SER A 51 -20.10 8.74 -6.24
C SER A 51 -19.29 8.66 -4.95
N LEU A 52 -18.66 7.52 -4.71
CA LEU A 52 -17.76 7.29 -3.59
C LEU A 52 -16.43 6.76 -4.11
N GLY A 53 -15.34 7.39 -3.67
CA GLY A 53 -13.97 6.92 -3.89
C GLY A 53 -13.23 6.86 -2.56
N GLY A 54 -12.39 5.85 -2.38
CA GLY A 54 -11.63 5.65 -1.16
C GLY A 54 -10.66 4.49 -1.25
N THR A 55 -9.66 4.49 -0.36
CA THR A 55 -8.66 3.42 -0.21
C THR A 55 -8.57 3.03 1.26
N ILE A 56 -8.41 1.73 1.55
CA ILE A 56 -8.20 1.21 2.91
C ILE A 56 -6.97 0.30 2.89
N GLY A 57 -6.04 0.50 3.84
CA GLY A 57 -4.94 -0.43 4.10
C GLY A 57 -3.62 -0.22 3.37
N GLN A 58 -3.27 1.00 2.94
CA GLN A 58 -1.98 1.23 2.25
C GLN A 58 -0.85 1.60 3.22
N HIS A 59 -0.12 0.60 3.71
CA HIS A 59 1.14 0.83 4.45
C HIS A 59 2.41 0.78 3.58
N ASP A 60 2.32 0.37 2.30
CA ASP A 60 3.44 0.27 1.35
C ASP A 60 3.26 1.14 0.09
N ALA A 61 2.80 2.38 0.22
CA ALA A 61 2.84 3.32 -0.89
C ALA A 61 4.29 3.74 -1.17
N GLY A 62 4.87 3.25 -2.26
CA GLY A 62 6.24 3.54 -2.66
C GLY A 62 7.00 2.31 -3.18
N VAL A 63 8.27 2.53 -3.54
CA VAL A 63 9.19 1.47 -3.95
C VAL A 63 9.86 0.88 -2.70
N MET A 64 9.71 -0.41 -2.49
CA MET A 64 10.46 -1.18 -1.50
C MET A 64 11.51 -2.04 -2.21
N SER A 65 12.73 -2.09 -1.69
CA SER A 65 13.81 -2.92 -2.23
C SER A 65 14.44 -3.81 -1.17
N GLY A 66 14.85 -5.01 -1.57
CA GLY A 66 15.50 -5.99 -0.71
C GLY A 66 16.22 -7.06 -1.52
N GLY A 67 17.55 -7.10 -1.43
CA GLY A 67 18.36 -8.00 -2.27
C GLY A 67 18.25 -7.63 -3.76
N SER A 68 17.96 -8.63 -4.61
CA SER A 68 17.73 -8.44 -6.05
C SER A 68 16.26 -8.16 -6.40
N TYR A 69 15.40 -7.93 -5.41
CA TYR A 69 13.97 -7.77 -5.61
C TYR A 69 13.52 -6.35 -5.29
N THR A 70 12.63 -5.86 -6.14
CA THR A 70 11.95 -4.58 -5.99
C THR A 70 10.44 -4.86 -5.99
N LEU A 71 9.74 -4.31 -5.00
CA LEU A 71 8.30 -4.37 -4.88
C LEU A 71 7.76 -2.95 -4.93
N VAL A 72 6.95 -2.65 -5.95
CA VAL A 72 6.32 -1.34 -6.12
C VAL A 72 4.87 -1.47 -5.65
N GLY A 73 4.57 -0.86 -4.50
CA GLY A 73 3.22 -0.75 -3.97
C GLY A 73 2.72 0.69 -4.09
N GLY A 74 1.40 0.88 -4.20
CA GLY A 74 0.81 2.21 -4.33
C GLY A 74 -0.67 2.14 -4.67
N PHE A 75 -1.27 3.32 -4.88
CA PHE A 75 -2.63 3.43 -5.40
C PHE A 75 -2.76 2.62 -6.70
N TRP A 76 -3.97 2.14 -7.03
CA TRP A 76 -4.28 1.62 -8.38
C TRP A 76 -3.73 2.59 -9.41
N ALA A 77 -2.61 2.22 -10.03
CA ALA A 77 -1.70 3.19 -10.61
C ALA A 77 -2.43 4.08 -11.62
N LEU A 78 -2.51 5.38 -11.33
CA LEU A 78 -2.15 6.33 -12.37
C LEU A 78 -0.78 5.85 -12.87
N PRO A 79 -0.59 5.71 -14.18
CA PRO A 79 0.60 5.10 -14.77
C PRO A 79 1.79 5.58 -13.96
N THR A 80 2.41 4.63 -13.26
CA THR A 80 3.64 4.89 -12.53
C THR A 80 4.56 5.40 -13.60
N SER A 81 4.77 6.70 -13.63
CA SER A 81 5.90 7.25 -14.34
C SER A 81 7.09 6.35 -13.99
N PRO A 82 7.83 5.84 -14.97
CA PRO A 82 9.01 5.05 -14.69
C PRO A 82 9.84 5.80 -13.64
N ALA A 83 10.48 5.05 -12.73
CA ALA A 83 11.41 5.65 -11.77
C ALA A 83 12.26 6.67 -12.51
N LEU A 84 12.34 7.92 -12.03
CA LEU A 84 12.92 9.06 -12.79
C LEU A 84 14.06 8.57 -13.67
N CYS A 85 13.79 8.56 -14.97
CA CYS A 85 14.65 8.06 -16.01
C CYS A 85 15.19 9.27 -16.75
N PRO A 86 16.34 9.82 -16.32
CA PRO A 86 16.80 11.07 -16.88
C PRO A 86 17.13 10.86 -18.36
N GLY A 87 16.44 11.60 -19.22
CA GLY A 87 16.53 11.51 -20.67
C GLY A 87 15.49 10.61 -21.38
N ASP A 88 14.71 9.79 -20.65
CA ASP A 88 13.63 8.99 -21.27
C ASP A 88 12.35 9.83 -21.31
N MET A 89 12.07 10.42 -22.45
CA MET A 89 11.01 11.41 -22.62
C MET A 89 9.71 10.82 -23.13
N ASN A 90 9.75 9.60 -23.69
CA ASN A 90 8.56 8.85 -24.08
C ASN A 90 8.15 7.77 -23.04
N CYS A 91 8.99 7.56 -22.02
CA CYS A 91 8.82 6.63 -20.92
C CYS A 91 8.71 5.15 -21.33
N ASP A 92 9.49 4.73 -22.33
CA ASP A 92 9.57 3.35 -22.80
C ASP A 92 10.71 2.53 -22.15
N GLY A 93 11.53 3.16 -21.31
CA GLY A 93 12.61 2.55 -20.55
C GLY A 93 13.99 2.66 -21.22
N VAL A 94 14.10 3.32 -22.38
CA VAL A 94 15.38 3.54 -23.07
C VAL A 94 15.54 5.00 -23.47
N VAL A 95 16.78 5.51 -23.44
CA VAL A 95 17.10 6.85 -23.94
C VAL A 95 17.67 6.71 -25.33
N ASN A 96 16.92 7.11 -26.36
CA ASN A 96 17.31 6.96 -27.76
C ASN A 96 16.83 8.15 -28.63
N PHE A 97 16.80 7.97 -29.95
CA PHE A 97 16.41 9.03 -30.88
C PHE A 97 14.94 9.43 -30.78
N ASP A 98 14.08 8.53 -30.28
CA ASP A 98 12.65 8.78 -30.07
C ASP A 98 12.39 9.77 -28.93
N ASP A 99 13.37 10.01 -28.05
CA ASP A 99 13.30 10.96 -26.93
C ASP A 99 13.70 12.38 -27.31
N ILE A 100 14.41 12.57 -28.43
CA ILE A 100 15.01 13.86 -28.79
C ILE A 100 13.94 14.92 -29.07
N ASP A 101 12.95 14.59 -29.90
CA ASP A 101 11.89 15.55 -30.26
C ASP A 101 11.08 15.95 -29.03
N LEU A 102 10.84 15.00 -28.13
CA LEU A 102 10.14 15.20 -26.86
C LEU A 102 10.97 16.01 -25.87
N PHE A 103 12.30 15.79 -25.80
CA PHE A 103 13.20 16.60 -25.01
C PHE A 103 13.19 18.07 -25.48
N VAL A 104 13.21 18.30 -26.79
CA VAL A 104 13.10 19.65 -27.37
C VAL A 104 11.74 20.29 -27.06
N GLU A 105 10.66 19.51 -27.04
CA GLU A 105 9.34 19.98 -26.60
C GLU A 105 9.35 20.34 -25.11
N ALA A 106 10.01 19.55 -24.25
CA ALA A 106 10.11 19.80 -22.82
C ALA A 106 10.84 21.11 -22.48
N LEU A 107 11.79 21.55 -23.31
CA LEU A 107 12.48 22.85 -23.16
C LEU A 107 11.53 24.06 -23.27
N GLN A 108 10.31 23.88 -23.79
CA GLN A 108 9.28 24.93 -23.80
C GLN A 108 8.62 25.12 -22.41
N GLY A 109 8.90 24.23 -21.45
CA GLY A 109 8.50 24.30 -20.05
C GLY A 109 7.32 23.39 -19.67
N GLN A 110 7.20 23.12 -18.36
CA GLN A 110 6.19 22.22 -17.76
C GLN A 110 4.72 22.53 -18.13
N PRO A 111 4.27 23.78 -18.33
CA PRO A 111 2.90 24.07 -18.74
C PRO A 111 2.51 23.51 -20.11
N SER A 112 3.51 23.25 -20.96
CA SER A 112 3.30 22.78 -22.33
C SER A 112 3.33 21.26 -22.44
N TRP A 113 3.69 20.53 -21.38
CA TRP A 113 3.94 19.09 -21.42
C TRP A 113 2.64 18.25 -21.47
N PRO A 114 2.27 17.66 -22.62
CA PRO A 114 0.97 17.03 -22.81
C PRO A 114 0.95 15.52 -22.48
N TYR A 115 2.02 14.97 -21.90
CA TYR A 115 2.21 13.54 -21.64
C TYR A 115 1.96 13.21 -20.16
N PRO A 116 0.73 12.84 -19.75
CA PRO A 116 0.39 12.61 -18.34
C PRO A 116 1.09 11.39 -17.72
N ASN A 117 1.62 10.50 -18.57
CA ASN A 117 2.23 9.24 -18.13
C ASN A 117 3.75 9.31 -18.09
N CYS A 118 4.34 10.40 -18.60
CA CYS A 118 5.77 10.61 -18.60
C CYS A 118 6.10 11.94 -17.89
N PRO A 119 6.89 11.96 -16.81
CA PRO A 119 7.20 13.20 -16.13
C PRO A 119 7.97 14.15 -17.02
N TRP A 120 7.57 15.42 -17.06
CA TRP A 120 8.39 16.48 -17.64
C TRP A 120 9.80 16.50 -17.02
N LEU A 121 9.91 16.17 -15.73
CA LEU A 121 11.16 16.12 -14.97
C LEU A 121 12.13 15.02 -15.44
N ASN A 122 11.72 14.09 -16.33
CA ASN A 122 12.69 13.22 -16.98
C ASN A 122 13.67 14.02 -17.86
N GLY A 123 13.31 15.23 -18.30
CA GLY A 123 14.22 16.13 -19.00
C GLY A 123 15.26 16.81 -18.10
N ASP A 124 15.16 16.70 -16.78
CA ASP A 124 16.17 17.23 -15.84
C ASP A 124 17.25 16.16 -15.68
N VAL A 125 18.21 16.19 -16.61
CA VAL A 125 19.25 15.16 -16.74
C VAL A 125 20.46 15.51 -15.88
N ASN A 126 20.64 16.79 -15.53
CA ASN A 126 21.70 17.23 -14.64
C ASN A 126 21.32 17.15 -13.13
N GLY A 127 20.03 17.00 -12.82
CA GLY A 127 19.49 16.80 -11.47
C GLY A 127 19.37 18.09 -10.65
N ASP A 128 19.18 19.23 -11.29
CA ASP A 128 19.05 20.55 -10.64
C ASP A 128 17.60 21.00 -10.40
N ASN A 129 16.64 20.12 -10.69
CA ASN A 129 15.20 20.31 -10.61
C ASN A 129 14.63 21.26 -11.67
N THR A 130 15.37 21.55 -12.74
CA THR A 130 14.90 22.36 -13.85
C THR A 130 15.22 21.70 -15.19
N VAL A 131 14.28 21.75 -16.14
CA VAL A 131 14.56 21.33 -17.54
C VAL A 131 14.89 22.56 -18.35
N ASN A 132 16.15 22.70 -18.72
CA ASN A 132 16.67 23.85 -19.45
C ASN A 132 17.86 23.46 -20.36
N PHE A 133 18.61 24.43 -20.88
CA PHE A 133 19.72 24.17 -21.80
C PHE A 133 20.92 23.44 -21.16
N ASP A 134 21.05 23.51 -19.83
CA ASP A 134 22.08 22.81 -19.06
C ASP A 134 21.85 21.29 -19.03
N ASP A 135 20.69 20.81 -19.48
CA ASP A 135 20.36 19.39 -19.62
C ASP A 135 20.76 18.80 -20.97
N ILE A 136 21.12 19.61 -21.98
CA ILE A 136 21.41 19.12 -23.33
C ILE A 136 22.65 18.21 -23.36
N ASP A 137 23.77 18.68 -22.82
CA ASP A 137 25.01 17.92 -22.80
C ASP A 137 24.87 16.58 -22.03
N PRO A 138 24.27 16.56 -20.82
CA PRO A 138 24.02 15.30 -20.13
C PRO A 138 22.98 14.42 -20.84
N PHE A 139 21.96 14.99 -21.50
CA PHE A 139 21.00 14.23 -22.32
C PHE A 139 21.72 13.50 -23.47
N VAL A 140 22.59 14.20 -24.21
CA VAL A 140 23.38 13.59 -25.29
C VAL A 140 24.29 12.48 -24.76
N ALA A 141 24.85 12.66 -23.55
CA ALA A 141 25.65 11.63 -22.89
C ALA A 141 24.83 10.39 -22.46
N ALA A 142 23.52 10.55 -22.25
CA ALA A 142 22.60 9.48 -21.86
C ALA A 142 22.05 8.68 -23.05
N ILE A 143 22.21 9.13 -24.29
CA ILE A 143 21.74 8.39 -25.48
C ILE A 143 22.39 7.00 -25.55
N GLY A 144 21.55 5.97 -25.68
CA GLY A 144 21.93 4.56 -25.70
C GLY A 144 21.91 3.89 -24.32
N THR A 145 21.47 4.59 -23.27
CA THR A 145 21.25 4.01 -21.94
C THR A 145 19.85 3.43 -21.79
N SER A 146 19.67 2.57 -20.79
CA SER A 146 18.39 1.97 -20.42
C SER A 146 18.17 2.11 -18.92
N CYS A 147 16.94 2.33 -18.51
CA CYS A 147 16.55 2.33 -17.11
C CYS A 147 16.21 0.93 -16.58
N PRO A 148 16.38 0.69 -15.27
CA PRO A 148 15.90 -0.53 -14.60
C PRO A 148 14.38 -0.58 -14.45
#